data_AF-Q2HIB5-F1
#
_entry.id   AF-Q2HIB5-F1
#
_cell.length_a   1.000
_cell.length_b   1.000
_cell.length_c   1.000
_cell.angle_alpha   90.00
_cell.angle_beta   90.00
_cell.angle_gamma   90.00
#
_symmetry.space_group_name_H-M   'P 1'
#
loop_
_entity.id
_entity.type
_entity.pdbx_description
1 polymer ?
#
loop_
_entity_poly.entity_id
_entity_poly.type
_entity_poly.pdbx_seq_one_letter_code
_entity_poly.pdbx_strand_id
1 'polypeptide(L)'
;MATAGRPHPQPKGELTHNSNTPADNPSNPSNPVNPVNPSSVSCAQCRSRKLRVSLYFRNIHGGAPMLHQASYTAGLRLPPHMRPPMCLQYIVMASAAATSETYRHLSEPFYQRSRAYAEVDELRGQETFAAGTTNEPPIPLCKGLQQLEQGQDAQPSPLAIRILAANELLHALDNNPRHFFEVDNGDEIPNGPYWVRHRQIDMNLTTLTMLLPERLHLHRAPRTLDAILVHASTNMATIHLHRTALALLHELQTRSPKDASHQLLIAQGQTRLLPATEGILAVFRAAGDGVGTAIRNPFLSFAAYLAALVFLEDHFREAAGEEGRPREGPLGRSEEKLRYLAQTLVFFGRRARLCGPSRSSWRRI
;
A
#
# COMPACT_ATOMS: atom_id res chain seq x y z
N MET A 1 42.36 65.72 27.65
CA MET A 1 42.24 65.92 26.20
C MET A 1 43.34 65.11 25.50
N ALA A 2 42.94 64.19 24.61
CA ALA A 2 43.65 63.56 23.47
C ALA A 2 44.99 62.82 23.70
N THR A 3 45.37 61.69 23.09
CA THR A 3 44.82 60.57 22.25
C THR A 3 46.01 59.61 22.04
N ALA A 4 45.92 58.30 22.33
CA ALA A 4 45.73 57.15 21.40
C ALA A 4 47.00 56.56 20.73
N GLY A 5 47.13 55.20 20.76
CA GLY A 5 47.96 54.40 19.85
C GLY A 5 48.57 53.10 20.41
N ARG A 6 47.99 51.94 20.07
CA ARG A 6 48.38 50.51 20.33
C ARG A 6 49.49 49.99 19.36
N PRO A 7 49.91 48.69 19.33
CA PRO A 7 50.05 47.60 20.33
C PRO A 7 51.37 46.77 20.22
N HIS A 8 51.57 45.77 21.11
CA HIS A 8 52.58 44.67 21.03
C HIS A 8 51.91 43.29 21.32
N PRO A 9 52.46 42.12 20.88
CA PRO A 9 51.83 40.79 21.04
C PRO A 9 52.64 39.75 21.89
N GLN A 10 52.02 38.54 22.07
CA GLN A 10 52.52 37.21 22.54
C GLN A 10 52.51 36.91 24.08
N PRO A 11 52.74 35.66 24.60
CA PRO A 11 52.71 34.25 24.08
C PRO A 11 52.15 33.12 25.05
N LYS A 12 52.14 31.84 24.57
CA LYS A 12 52.48 30.49 25.15
C LYS A 12 51.94 29.88 26.50
N GLY A 13 51.75 28.55 26.50
CA GLY A 13 51.89 27.57 27.64
C GLY A 13 50.70 26.60 27.83
N GLU A 14 50.81 25.27 27.57
CA GLU A 14 51.03 24.12 28.53
C GLU A 14 49.89 23.88 29.56
N LEU A 15 49.49 22.70 30.08
CA LEU A 15 49.80 21.25 30.02
C LEU A 15 48.69 20.51 30.82
N THR A 16 48.59 19.17 30.69
CA THR A 16 48.21 18.13 31.70
C THR A 16 46.96 17.23 31.51
N HIS A 17 47.23 15.93 31.72
CA HIS A 17 46.36 14.76 31.84
C HIS A 17 45.57 14.72 33.17
N ASN A 18 44.38 14.09 33.20
CA ASN A 18 44.07 12.99 34.13
C ASN A 18 42.74 12.26 33.87
N SER A 19 42.77 10.98 34.24
CA SER A 19 41.79 9.89 34.13
C SER A 19 40.63 9.95 35.14
N ASN A 20 39.45 9.39 34.78
CA ASN A 20 38.65 8.43 35.58
C ASN A 20 37.32 8.04 34.87
N THR A 21 36.98 6.75 34.92
CA THR A 21 35.75 6.07 34.44
C THR A 21 34.64 6.04 35.54
N PRO A 22 33.50 5.35 35.34
CA PRO A 22 32.26 5.85 34.74
C PRO A 22 31.13 5.99 35.78
N ALA A 23 30.21 6.94 35.59
CA ALA A 23 28.95 6.99 36.31
C ALA A 23 27.80 6.89 35.30
N ASP A 24 27.02 5.82 35.43
CA ASP A 24 25.73 5.64 34.76
C ASP A 24 24.81 6.82 35.06
N ASN A 25 24.32 7.48 34.02
CA ASN A 25 23.01 8.13 34.07
C ASN A 25 22.38 8.13 32.67
N PRO A 26 21.15 7.62 32.52
CA PRO A 26 20.46 7.57 31.24
C PRO A 26 19.84 8.94 30.94
N SER A 27 19.53 9.18 29.66
CA SER A 27 18.81 10.35 29.10
C SER A 27 19.69 11.46 28.53
N ASN A 28 20.10 11.31 27.26
CA ASN A 28 20.31 12.47 26.39
C ASN A 28 19.96 12.11 24.92
N PRO A 29 18.89 12.70 24.33
CA PRO A 29 18.46 12.43 22.97
C PRO A 29 19.20 13.33 21.96
N SER A 30 20.53 13.35 22.03
CA SER A 30 21.37 14.26 21.26
C SER A 30 22.65 13.59 20.76
N ASN A 31 22.52 12.44 20.09
CA ASN A 31 23.61 11.90 19.29
C ASN A 31 23.20 11.96 17.81
N PRO A 32 23.83 12.82 16.98
CA PRO A 32 23.65 12.72 15.54
C PRO A 32 24.16 11.33 15.10
N VAL A 33 23.31 10.60 14.40
CA VAL A 33 23.67 9.33 13.75
C VAL A 33 24.92 9.57 12.93
N ASN A 34 26.05 9.00 13.37
CA ASN A 34 27.30 9.07 12.63
C ASN A 34 27.05 8.52 11.21
N PRO A 35 27.46 9.23 10.15
CA PRO A 35 27.34 8.72 8.79
C PRO A 35 28.22 7.47 8.69
N VAL A 36 27.58 6.33 8.54
CA VAL A 36 28.25 5.04 8.33
C VAL A 36 29.21 5.20 7.15
N ASN A 37 30.50 5.06 7.44
CA ASN A 37 31.59 5.20 6.49
C ASN A 37 31.33 4.24 5.29
N PRO A 38 31.19 4.74 4.05
CA PRO A 38 30.77 3.94 2.89
C PRO A 38 31.82 2.93 2.38
N SER A 39 32.94 2.76 3.09
CA SER A 39 34.13 2.06 2.60
C SER A 39 34.35 0.64 3.17
N SER A 40 33.47 0.10 4.01
CA SER A 40 33.69 -1.24 4.62
C SER A 40 32.80 -2.39 4.09
N VAL A 41 32.14 -2.24 2.94
CA VAL A 41 31.39 -3.36 2.32
C VAL A 41 32.33 -4.18 1.42
N SER A 42 32.97 -5.19 2.01
CA SER A 42 33.79 -6.19 1.34
C SER A 42 33.02 -6.97 0.25
N CYS A 43 33.51 -6.82 -0.99
CA CYS A 43 33.62 -7.69 -2.17
C CYS A 43 32.63 -8.85 -2.47
N ALA A 44 31.78 -9.36 -1.58
CA ALA A 44 30.83 -10.47 -1.89
C ALA A 44 29.39 -10.00 -2.17
N GLN A 45 28.98 -8.82 -1.68
CA GLN A 45 27.64 -8.23 -1.87
C GLN A 45 27.38 -7.69 -3.29
N CYS A 46 28.43 -7.62 -4.11
CA CYS A 46 28.46 -7.06 -5.46
C CYS A 46 28.11 -8.07 -6.57
N ARG A 47 27.42 -9.19 -6.24
CA ARG A 47 26.80 -10.07 -7.24
C ARG A 47 25.67 -9.31 -7.95
N SER A 48 26.10 -8.64 -9.02
CA SER A 48 25.45 -7.80 -10.02
C SER A 48 24.15 -7.11 -9.62
N ARG A 49 24.19 -5.78 -9.47
CA ARG A 49 23.01 -4.89 -9.46
C ARG A 49 22.01 -5.22 -10.59
N LYS A 50 22.51 -5.68 -11.75
CA LYS A 50 21.68 -6.16 -12.87
C LYS A 50 20.80 -7.37 -12.48
N LEU A 51 21.32 -8.30 -11.69
CA LEU A 51 20.60 -9.50 -11.24
C LEU A 51 19.40 -9.12 -10.37
N ARG A 52 19.59 -8.22 -9.39
CA ARG A 52 18.50 -7.78 -8.49
C ARG A 52 17.41 -7.01 -9.23
N VAL A 53 17.78 -6.12 -10.17
CA VAL A 53 16.80 -5.42 -11.01
C VAL A 53 16.00 -6.39 -11.87
N SER A 54 16.64 -7.42 -12.46
CA SER A 54 15.93 -8.45 -13.21
C SER A 54 14.95 -9.25 -12.34
N LEU A 55 15.31 -9.47 -11.07
CA LEU A 55 14.49 -10.20 -10.11
C LEU A 55 13.26 -9.41 -9.67
N TYR A 56 13.38 -8.07 -9.53
CA TYR A 56 12.22 -7.18 -9.36
C TYR A 56 11.23 -7.31 -10.53
N PHE A 57 11.71 -7.19 -11.76
CA PHE A 57 10.84 -7.27 -12.95
C PHE A 57 10.22 -8.64 -13.16
N ARG A 58 10.90 -9.70 -12.70
CA ARG A 58 10.37 -11.06 -12.76
C ARG A 58 9.31 -11.34 -11.69
N ASN A 59 9.58 -10.96 -10.44
CA ASN A 59 8.81 -11.43 -9.29
C ASN A 59 7.77 -10.43 -8.80
N ILE A 60 7.98 -9.13 -9.02
CA ILE A 60 7.20 -8.06 -8.36
C ILE A 60 6.43 -7.25 -9.39
N HIS A 61 7.05 -6.94 -10.52
CA HIS A 61 6.46 -6.08 -11.55
C HIS A 61 5.13 -6.64 -12.11
N GLY A 62 4.93 -7.96 -12.11
CA GLY A 62 3.65 -8.56 -12.49
C GLY A 62 2.48 -8.24 -11.54
N GLY A 63 2.76 -8.05 -10.25
CA GLY A 63 1.77 -7.68 -9.23
C GLY A 63 1.71 -6.18 -8.93
N ALA A 64 2.79 -5.45 -9.20
CA ALA A 64 2.84 -4.01 -9.02
C ALA A 64 3.70 -3.37 -10.13
N PRO A 65 3.13 -3.14 -11.33
CA PRO A 65 3.87 -2.54 -12.44
C PRO A 65 4.03 -1.03 -12.22
N MET A 66 4.87 -0.67 -11.25
CA MET A 66 5.18 0.72 -10.90
C MET A 66 6.24 1.35 -11.82
N LEU A 67 7.06 0.52 -12.46
CA LEU A 67 8.22 0.97 -13.24
C LEU A 67 8.19 0.35 -14.63
N HIS A 68 8.36 1.15 -15.67
CA HIS A 68 8.52 0.61 -17.02
C HIS A 68 9.89 -0.07 -17.16
N GLN A 69 9.91 -1.36 -17.47
CA GLN A 69 11.13 -2.17 -17.49
C GLN A 69 12.20 -1.63 -18.45
N ALA A 70 11.82 -1.33 -19.69
CA ALA A 70 12.78 -0.87 -20.69
C ALA A 70 13.37 0.50 -20.32
N SER A 71 12.52 1.44 -19.88
CA SER A 71 12.96 2.79 -19.52
C SER A 71 13.86 2.78 -18.29
N TYR A 72 13.48 2.02 -17.25
CA TYR A 72 14.27 1.93 -16.04
C TYR A 72 15.64 1.29 -16.32
N THR A 73 15.68 0.17 -17.05
CA THR A 73 16.93 -0.51 -17.36
C THR A 73 17.85 0.29 -18.29
N ALA A 74 17.28 1.04 -19.24
CA ALA A 74 18.03 2.01 -20.05
C ALA A 74 18.62 3.13 -19.20
N GLY A 75 17.82 3.69 -18.27
CA GLY A 75 18.26 4.75 -17.36
C GLY A 75 19.45 4.36 -16.48
N LEU A 76 19.54 3.08 -16.05
CA LEU A 76 20.69 2.61 -15.26
C LEU A 76 22.02 2.62 -16.03
N ARG A 77 21.98 2.68 -17.37
CA ARG A 77 23.18 2.75 -18.22
C ARG A 77 23.67 4.18 -18.44
N LEU A 78 22.85 5.19 -18.11
CA LEU A 78 23.19 6.59 -18.27
C LEU A 78 24.26 7.06 -17.26
N PRO A 79 24.89 8.23 -17.48
CA PRO A 79 25.80 8.85 -16.51
C PRO A 79 25.11 9.14 -15.17
N PRO A 80 25.86 9.24 -14.04
CA PRO A 80 25.29 9.32 -12.69
C PRO A 80 24.21 10.39 -12.48
N HIS A 81 24.34 11.55 -13.13
CA HIS A 81 23.40 12.66 -13.04
C HIS A 81 22.09 12.46 -13.83
N MET A 82 22.02 11.47 -14.73
CA MET A 82 20.83 11.12 -15.50
C MET A 82 20.24 9.76 -15.12
N ARG A 83 20.83 9.08 -14.13
CA ARG A 83 20.31 7.79 -13.64
C ARG A 83 19.02 8.03 -12.86
N PRO A 84 18.18 6.98 -12.72
CA PRO A 84 17.09 7.00 -11.74
C PRO A 84 17.62 7.41 -10.35
N PRO A 85 16.84 8.14 -9.53
CA PRO A 85 17.31 8.62 -8.24
C PRO A 85 17.71 7.48 -7.30
N MET A 86 18.60 7.75 -6.33
CA MET A 86 19.19 6.71 -5.48
C MET A 86 18.15 6.02 -4.60
N CYS A 87 17.18 6.76 -4.06
CA CYS A 87 16.04 6.20 -3.34
C CYS A 87 15.32 5.14 -4.20
N LEU A 88 15.02 5.47 -5.46
CA LEU A 88 14.36 4.55 -6.38
C LEU A 88 15.22 3.32 -6.75
N GLN A 89 16.53 3.48 -6.83
CA GLN A 89 17.42 2.34 -7.05
C GLN A 89 17.44 1.38 -5.86
N TYR A 90 17.50 1.92 -4.64
CA TYR A 90 17.55 1.13 -3.42
C TYR A 90 16.22 0.46 -3.09
N ILE A 91 15.08 1.12 -3.31
CA ILE A 91 13.77 0.47 -3.10
C ILE A 91 13.59 -0.72 -4.06
N VAL A 92 13.98 -0.60 -5.32
CA VAL A 92 13.93 -1.71 -6.30
C VAL A 92 14.81 -2.88 -5.85
N MET A 93 15.99 -2.59 -5.32
CA MET A 93 16.88 -3.63 -4.78
C MET A 93 16.34 -4.27 -3.49
N ALA A 94 15.73 -3.47 -2.60
CA ALA A 94 15.12 -3.95 -1.36
C ALA A 94 13.95 -4.90 -1.67
N SER A 95 13.02 -4.46 -2.53
CA SER A 95 11.89 -5.26 -2.97
C SER A 95 12.35 -6.56 -3.64
N ALA A 96 13.32 -6.49 -4.56
CA ALA A 96 13.87 -7.70 -5.17
C ALA A 96 14.45 -8.66 -4.13
N ALA A 97 15.28 -8.15 -3.21
CA ALA A 97 15.90 -8.92 -2.15
C ALA A 97 14.87 -9.62 -1.25
N ALA A 98 13.74 -8.98 -0.95
CA ALA A 98 12.65 -9.57 -0.16
C ALA A 98 12.08 -10.85 -0.78
N THR A 99 12.05 -10.95 -2.12
CA THR A 99 11.50 -12.11 -2.84
C THR A 99 12.50 -13.25 -3.05
N SER A 100 13.75 -13.07 -2.66
CA SER A 100 14.81 -14.05 -2.86
C SER A 100 15.36 -14.50 -1.51
N GLU A 101 15.24 -15.79 -1.20
CA GLU A 101 15.71 -16.36 0.05
C GLU A 101 17.21 -16.13 0.28
N THR A 102 18.02 -16.17 -0.79
CA THR A 102 19.47 -15.92 -0.74
C THR A 102 19.85 -14.49 -0.40
N TYR A 103 18.96 -13.51 -0.63
CA TYR A 103 19.25 -12.09 -0.44
C TYR A 103 18.31 -11.43 0.57
N ARG A 104 17.47 -12.19 1.27
CA ARG A 104 16.42 -11.66 2.15
C ARG A 104 17.00 -10.76 3.24
N HIS A 105 18.18 -11.08 3.77
CA HIS A 105 18.91 -10.27 4.76
C HIS A 105 19.31 -8.88 4.25
N LEU A 106 19.40 -8.68 2.93
CA LEU A 106 19.70 -7.39 2.32
C LEU A 106 18.47 -6.51 2.11
N SER A 107 17.26 -7.06 2.25
CA SER A 107 16.02 -6.31 2.05
C SER A 107 15.94 -5.11 2.99
N GLU A 108 16.10 -5.35 4.29
CA GLU A 108 15.96 -4.31 5.32
C GLU A 108 17.04 -3.22 5.21
N PRO A 109 18.34 -3.54 5.10
CA PRO A 109 19.37 -2.51 4.88
C PRO A 109 19.16 -1.67 3.61
N PHE A 110 18.68 -2.26 2.51
CA PHE A 110 18.37 -1.49 1.31
C PHE A 110 17.14 -0.61 1.47
N TYR A 111 16.12 -1.08 2.19
CA TYR A 111 14.92 -0.29 2.50
C TYR A 111 15.27 0.95 3.34
N GLN A 112 16.04 0.76 4.42
CA GLN A 112 16.49 1.86 5.28
C GLN A 112 17.31 2.90 4.50
N ARG A 113 18.24 2.45 3.64
CA ARG A 113 18.98 3.37 2.76
C ARG A 113 18.08 4.10 1.76
N SER A 114 17.13 3.39 1.17
CA SER A 114 16.16 3.99 0.26
C SER A 114 15.41 5.14 0.92
N ARG A 115 14.94 4.92 2.14
CA ARG A 115 14.23 5.92 2.93
C ARG A 115 15.10 7.12 3.24
N ALA A 116 16.34 6.91 3.71
CA ALA A 116 17.28 8.00 3.97
C ALA A 116 17.56 8.86 2.72
N TYR A 117 17.72 8.24 1.54
CA TYR A 117 17.88 9.00 0.29
C TYR A 117 16.60 9.75 -0.10
N ALA A 118 15.42 9.19 0.15
CA ALA A 118 14.16 9.88 -0.12
C ALA A 118 14.00 11.12 0.77
N GLU A 119 14.30 11.00 2.06
CA GLU A 119 14.27 12.11 3.02
C GLU A 119 15.25 13.25 2.61
N VAL A 120 16.45 12.90 2.13
CA VAL A 120 17.43 13.90 1.63
C VAL A 120 16.96 14.57 0.34
N ASP A 121 16.35 13.82 -0.59
CA ASP A 121 15.84 14.37 -1.85
C ASP A 121 14.61 15.27 -1.60
N GLU A 122 13.78 14.96 -0.60
CA GLU A 122 12.65 15.81 -0.17
C GLU A 122 13.12 17.19 0.33
N LEU A 123 14.16 17.22 1.18
CA LEU A 123 14.74 18.47 1.69
C LEU A 123 15.35 19.32 0.56
N ARG A 124 16.01 18.69 -0.42
CA ARG A 124 16.52 19.38 -1.62
C ARG A 124 15.40 19.88 -2.53
N GLY A 125 14.30 19.14 -2.62
CA GLY A 125 13.09 19.54 -3.33
C GLY A 125 12.53 20.87 -2.80
N GLN A 126 12.51 21.05 -1.48
CA GLN A 126 12.08 22.30 -0.83
C GLN A 126 13.02 23.48 -1.14
N GLU A 127 14.32 23.25 -1.25
CA GLU A 127 15.30 24.27 -1.66
C GLU A 127 15.15 24.65 -3.14
N THR A 128 14.94 23.66 -4.03
CA THR A 128 14.69 23.91 -5.46
C THR A 128 13.33 24.56 -5.74
N PHE A 129 12.32 24.31 -4.89
CA PHE A 129 11.03 25.01 -4.90
C PHE A 129 11.19 26.50 -4.62
N ALA A 130 12.10 26.88 -3.70
CA ALA A 130 12.43 28.28 -3.44
C ALA A 130 13.22 28.94 -4.60
N ALA A 131 13.88 28.15 -5.45
CA ALA A 131 14.74 28.62 -6.54
C ALA A 131 14.06 28.67 -7.94
N GLY A 132 12.76 28.40 -8.05
CA GLY A 132 11.91 28.84 -9.17
C GLY A 132 12.25 28.31 -10.57
N THR A 133 12.72 27.07 -10.73
CA THR A 133 13.04 26.49 -12.05
C THR A 133 12.34 25.15 -12.33
N THR A 134 11.03 25.20 -12.59
CA THR A 134 10.30 24.34 -13.56
C THR A 134 8.84 24.81 -13.64
N ASN A 135 8.27 24.80 -14.86
CA ASN A 135 6.88 25.18 -15.12
C ASN A 135 5.91 24.27 -14.34
N GLU A 136 5.13 24.92 -13.47
CA GLU A 136 4.12 24.39 -12.54
C GLU A 136 4.65 23.51 -11.39
N PRO A 137 4.67 24.02 -10.13
CA PRO A 137 5.20 23.27 -9.00
C PRO A 137 4.27 22.10 -8.64
N PRO A 138 4.80 20.88 -8.46
CA PRO A 138 4.01 19.76 -7.94
C PRO A 138 3.49 20.11 -6.54
N ILE A 139 2.18 20.00 -6.35
CA ILE A 139 1.53 20.28 -5.07
C ILE A 139 1.77 19.08 -4.14
N PRO A 140 2.25 19.29 -2.89
CA PRO A 140 2.36 18.22 -1.90
C PRO A 140 1.01 17.49 -1.75
N LEU A 141 1.03 16.16 -1.58
CA LEU A 141 -0.21 15.38 -1.53
C LEU A 141 -1.19 15.92 -0.48
N CYS A 142 -0.70 16.25 0.72
CA CYS A 142 -1.51 16.83 1.79
C CYS A 142 -2.23 18.12 1.34
N LYS A 143 -1.52 19.02 0.66
CA LYS A 143 -2.10 20.26 0.14
C LYS A 143 -3.09 19.99 -0.98
N GLY A 144 -2.79 19.04 -1.88
CA GLY A 144 -3.70 18.63 -2.96
C GLY A 144 -5.00 18.02 -2.42
N LEU A 145 -4.93 17.24 -1.34
CA LEU A 145 -6.12 16.69 -0.67
C LEU A 145 -6.93 17.77 0.04
N GLN A 146 -6.27 18.69 0.75
CA GLN A 146 -6.95 19.79 1.42
C GLN A 146 -7.71 20.68 0.42
N GLN A 147 -7.12 20.94 -0.74
CA GLN A 147 -7.76 21.70 -1.81
C GLN A 147 -8.96 20.95 -2.40
N LEU A 148 -8.85 19.63 -2.57
CA LEU A 148 -9.94 18.76 -3.02
C LEU A 148 -11.12 18.76 -2.03
N GLU A 149 -10.84 18.67 -0.73
CA GLU A 149 -11.86 18.77 0.34
C GLU A 149 -12.56 20.13 0.35
N GLN A 150 -11.84 21.20 0.00
CA GLN A 150 -12.38 22.56 -0.11
C GLN A 150 -13.15 22.81 -1.41
N GLY A 151 -13.33 21.79 -2.26
CA GLY A 151 -14.03 21.91 -3.55
C GLY A 151 -13.25 22.71 -4.60
N GLN A 152 -11.95 22.90 -4.41
CA GLN A 152 -11.09 23.51 -5.42
C GLN A 152 -10.71 22.48 -6.48
N ASP A 153 -10.44 22.94 -7.70
CA ASP A 153 -10.02 22.09 -8.83
C ASP A 153 -8.56 21.63 -8.66
N ALA A 154 -8.32 20.83 -7.63
CA ALA A 154 -7.06 20.15 -7.41
C ALA A 154 -7.06 18.87 -8.25
N GLN A 155 -5.94 18.64 -8.94
CA GLN A 155 -5.75 17.45 -9.77
C GLN A 155 -4.70 16.52 -9.14
N PRO A 156 -4.96 15.91 -7.97
CA PRO A 156 -4.00 15.02 -7.29
C PRO A 156 -3.61 13.83 -8.16
N SER A 157 -2.33 13.48 -8.19
CA SER A 157 -1.82 12.45 -9.10
C SER A 157 -2.55 11.10 -8.92
N PRO A 158 -2.85 10.36 -10.00
CA PRO A 158 -3.45 9.02 -9.93
C PRO A 158 -2.70 8.06 -9.00
N LEU A 159 -1.38 8.14 -9.00
CA LEU A 159 -0.52 7.34 -8.13
C LEU A 159 -0.75 7.66 -6.66
N ALA A 160 -0.89 8.93 -6.30
CA ALA A 160 -1.10 9.33 -4.91
C ALA A 160 -2.44 8.82 -4.37
N ILE A 161 -3.50 8.90 -5.17
CA ILE A 161 -4.82 8.38 -4.80
C ILE A 161 -4.78 6.85 -4.65
N ARG A 162 -4.03 6.17 -5.52
CA ARG A 162 -3.79 4.73 -5.40
C ARG A 162 -3.06 4.36 -4.12
N ILE A 163 -2.07 5.17 -3.71
CA ILE A 163 -1.37 4.97 -2.43
C ILE A 163 -2.33 5.15 -1.25
N LEU A 164 -3.20 6.16 -1.28
CA LEU A 164 -4.21 6.37 -0.24
C LEU A 164 -5.19 5.19 -0.16
N ALA A 165 -5.71 4.74 -1.30
CA ALA A 165 -6.62 3.59 -1.34
C ALA A 165 -5.96 2.31 -0.81
N ALA A 166 -4.66 2.11 -1.14
CA ALA A 166 -3.90 0.99 -0.60
C ALA A 166 -3.61 1.13 0.90
N ASN A 167 -3.37 2.35 1.39
CA ASN A 167 -3.19 2.64 2.81
C ASN A 167 -4.46 2.32 3.62
N GLU A 168 -5.63 2.73 3.14
CA GLU A 168 -6.89 2.41 3.81
C GLU A 168 -7.19 0.90 3.80
N LEU A 169 -6.80 0.18 2.73
CA LEU A 169 -6.87 -1.28 2.72
C LEU A 169 -5.95 -1.90 3.78
N LEU A 170 -4.73 -1.40 3.96
CA LEU A 170 -3.83 -1.89 5.01
C LEU A 170 -4.43 -1.64 6.41
N HIS A 171 -4.93 -0.44 6.67
CA HIS A 171 -5.61 -0.15 7.93
C HIS A 171 -6.83 -1.05 8.18
N ALA A 172 -7.62 -1.36 7.14
CA ALA A 172 -8.73 -2.29 7.24
C ALA A 172 -8.28 -3.73 7.56
N LEU A 173 -7.16 -4.18 6.98
CA LEU A 173 -6.59 -5.50 7.24
C LEU A 173 -5.98 -5.62 8.65
N ASP A 174 -5.36 -4.54 9.13
CA ASP A 174 -4.79 -4.48 10.47
C ASP A 174 -5.87 -4.33 11.56
N ASN A 175 -7.04 -3.79 11.23
CA ASN A 175 -8.19 -3.70 12.14
C ASN A 175 -8.91 -5.05 12.30
N ASN A 176 -8.21 -6.00 12.94
CA ASN A 176 -8.65 -7.39 13.14
C ASN A 176 -9.21 -7.61 14.57
N PRO A 177 -10.25 -8.44 14.75
CA PRO A 177 -10.79 -8.87 16.04
C PRO A 177 -9.76 -9.29 17.11
N ARG A 178 -8.59 -9.82 16.72
CA ARG A 178 -7.53 -10.12 17.71
C ARG A 178 -7.08 -8.88 18.47
N HIS A 179 -6.94 -7.75 17.77
CA HIS A 179 -6.53 -6.49 18.36
C HIS A 179 -7.58 -5.98 19.37
N PHE A 180 -8.87 -6.23 19.10
CA PHE A 180 -9.96 -5.90 20.02
C PHE A 180 -9.83 -6.62 21.37
N PHE A 181 -9.49 -7.91 21.36
CA PHE A 181 -9.36 -8.69 22.60
C PHE A 181 -8.02 -8.47 23.31
N GLU A 182 -6.91 -8.39 22.57
CA GLU A 182 -5.56 -8.38 23.15
C GLU A 182 -5.07 -6.98 23.53
N VAL A 183 -5.47 -5.94 22.80
CA VAL A 183 -4.96 -4.57 22.96
C VAL A 183 -6.04 -3.64 23.50
N ASP A 184 -7.24 -3.73 22.94
CA ASP A 184 -8.38 -2.90 23.36
C ASP A 184 -9.19 -3.55 24.51
N ASN A 185 -8.68 -4.61 25.16
CA ASN A 185 -9.27 -5.27 26.33
C ASN A 185 -10.79 -5.60 26.25
N GLY A 186 -11.35 -5.75 25.04
CA GLY A 186 -12.79 -5.99 24.88
C GLY A 186 -13.69 -4.78 25.19
N ASP A 187 -13.23 -3.57 24.87
CA ASP A 187 -13.85 -2.26 25.19
C ASP A 187 -15.34 -2.05 24.78
N GLU A 188 -15.92 -0.98 25.32
CA GLU A 188 -17.33 -0.57 25.16
C GLU A 188 -17.81 -0.53 23.70
N ILE A 189 -18.94 -1.17 23.43
CA ILE A 189 -19.61 -1.09 22.11
C ILE A 189 -20.72 -0.02 22.20
N PRO A 190 -20.77 0.97 21.28
CA PRO A 190 -20.04 1.09 20.02
C PRO A 190 -18.89 2.12 20.05
N ASN A 191 -18.38 2.50 21.22
CA ASN A 191 -17.51 3.69 21.35
C ASN A 191 -16.04 3.41 21.69
N GLY A 192 -15.70 2.13 21.87
CA GLY A 192 -14.35 1.69 22.12
C GLY A 192 -13.39 2.02 20.96
N PRO A 193 -12.08 1.99 21.23
CA PRO A 193 -11.03 2.37 20.29
C PRO A 193 -11.07 1.55 19.00
N TYR A 194 -11.42 0.26 19.06
CA TYR A 194 -11.67 -0.55 17.86
C TYR A 194 -12.75 0.05 16.96
N TRP A 195 -13.89 0.42 17.53
CA TRP A 195 -15.03 0.97 16.80
C TRP A 195 -14.76 2.40 16.31
N VAL A 196 -13.97 3.18 17.05
CA VAL A 196 -13.48 4.48 16.61
C VAL A 196 -12.59 4.34 15.38
N ARG A 197 -11.61 3.43 15.41
CA ARG A 197 -10.75 3.14 14.24
C ARG A 197 -11.57 2.61 13.06
N HIS A 198 -12.50 1.70 13.31
CA HIS A 198 -13.41 1.21 12.28
C HIS A 198 -14.18 2.34 11.60
N ARG A 199 -14.81 3.24 12.38
CA ARG A 199 -15.56 4.38 11.84
C ARG A 199 -14.65 5.34 11.05
N GLN A 200 -13.43 5.57 11.55
CA GLN A 200 -12.47 6.42 10.84
C GLN A 200 -12.12 5.85 9.46
N ILE A 201 -11.84 4.55 9.39
CA ILE A 201 -11.53 3.88 8.12
C ILE A 201 -12.75 3.92 7.18
N ASP A 202 -13.96 3.62 7.67
CA ASP A 202 -15.19 3.68 6.85
C ASP A 202 -15.46 5.10 6.31
N MET A 203 -15.20 6.12 7.13
CA MET A 203 -15.29 7.53 6.71
C MET A 203 -14.26 7.85 5.63
N ASN A 204 -12.99 7.46 5.81
CA ASN A 204 -11.93 7.69 4.83
C ASN A 204 -12.25 7.02 3.48
N LEU A 205 -12.73 5.76 3.51
CA LEU A 205 -13.15 5.02 2.30
C LEU A 205 -14.31 5.71 1.58
N THR A 206 -15.28 6.22 2.34
CA THR A 206 -16.42 6.97 1.80
C THR A 206 -15.95 8.28 1.15
N THR A 207 -15.11 9.06 1.85
CA THR A 207 -14.54 10.30 1.34
C THR A 207 -13.72 10.07 0.08
N LEU A 208 -12.87 9.05 0.06
CA LEU A 208 -12.06 8.70 -1.11
C LEU A 208 -12.91 8.32 -2.32
N THR A 209 -14.06 7.66 -2.10
CA THR A 209 -14.99 7.31 -3.18
C THR A 209 -15.75 8.53 -3.69
N MET A 210 -16.18 9.41 -2.79
CA MET A 210 -16.96 10.62 -3.10
C MET A 210 -16.14 11.69 -3.82
N LEU A 211 -14.86 11.86 -3.44
CA LEU A 211 -13.96 12.87 -3.99
C LEU A 211 -13.07 12.32 -5.11
N LEU A 212 -13.37 11.14 -5.65
CA LEU A 212 -12.52 10.51 -6.65
C LEU A 212 -12.51 11.35 -7.95
N PRO A 213 -11.34 11.76 -8.48
CA PRO A 213 -11.28 12.53 -9.72
C PRO A 213 -11.81 11.77 -10.93
N GLU A 214 -12.37 12.50 -11.90
CA GLU A 214 -13.07 11.92 -13.06
C GLU A 214 -12.25 10.88 -13.84
N ARG A 215 -10.94 11.09 -13.93
CA ARG A 215 -9.98 10.21 -14.63
C ARG A 215 -9.77 8.85 -13.98
N LEU A 216 -10.17 8.69 -12.72
CA LEU A 216 -10.07 7.45 -11.96
C LEU A 216 -11.39 6.70 -11.84
N HIS A 217 -12.51 7.27 -12.34
CA HIS A 217 -13.76 6.54 -12.42
C HIS A 217 -13.71 5.45 -13.49
N LEU A 218 -14.12 4.23 -13.12
CA LEU A 218 -14.21 3.08 -14.03
C LEU A 218 -15.04 3.36 -15.29
N HIS A 219 -16.09 4.18 -15.20
CA HIS A 219 -16.96 4.51 -16.32
C HIS A 219 -16.25 5.30 -17.43
N ARG A 220 -15.26 6.14 -17.06
CA ARG A 220 -14.57 7.06 -17.99
C ARG A 220 -13.21 6.54 -18.43
N ALA A 221 -12.56 5.71 -17.59
CA ALA A 221 -11.26 5.11 -17.88
C ALA A 221 -11.23 3.60 -17.53
N PRO A 222 -12.07 2.76 -18.16
CA PRO A 222 -12.29 1.36 -17.75
C PRO A 222 -11.06 0.44 -17.80
N ARG A 223 -9.95 0.90 -18.39
CA ARG A 223 -8.75 0.08 -18.64
C ARG A 223 -7.47 0.65 -18.04
N THR A 224 -7.55 1.74 -17.28
CA THR A 224 -6.37 2.25 -16.57
C THR A 224 -6.15 1.40 -15.32
N LEU A 225 -4.92 0.92 -15.15
CA LEU A 225 -4.57 0.10 -14.00
C LEU A 225 -4.79 0.88 -12.69
N ASP A 226 -4.61 2.21 -12.70
CA ASP A 226 -4.82 3.05 -11.53
C ASP A 226 -6.28 3.07 -11.09
N ALA A 227 -7.23 3.25 -12.02
CA ALA A 227 -8.66 3.19 -11.69
C ALA A 227 -9.05 1.81 -11.17
N ILE A 228 -8.58 0.74 -11.84
CA ILE A 228 -8.81 -0.65 -11.45
C ILE A 228 -8.30 -0.89 -10.02
N LEU A 229 -7.06 -0.50 -9.71
CA LEU A 229 -6.45 -0.75 -8.42
C LEU A 229 -7.06 0.12 -7.32
N VAL A 230 -7.38 1.39 -7.57
CA VAL A 230 -8.06 2.25 -6.59
C VAL A 230 -9.40 1.63 -6.20
N HIS A 231 -10.26 1.34 -7.20
CA HIS A 231 -11.57 0.76 -6.93
C HIS A 231 -11.47 -0.65 -6.32
N ALA A 232 -10.50 -1.48 -6.71
CA ALA A 232 -10.29 -2.79 -6.09
C ALA A 232 -9.87 -2.63 -4.63
N SER A 233 -8.89 -1.77 -4.32
CA SER A 233 -8.42 -1.52 -2.96
C SER A 233 -9.55 -1.02 -2.05
N THR A 234 -10.31 -0.01 -2.50
CA THR A 234 -11.41 0.57 -1.72
C THR A 234 -12.50 -0.46 -1.43
N ASN A 235 -12.96 -1.20 -2.45
CA ASN A 235 -13.99 -2.20 -2.25
C ASN A 235 -13.51 -3.37 -1.37
N MET A 236 -12.26 -3.82 -1.53
CA MET A 236 -11.69 -4.84 -0.65
C MET A 236 -11.60 -4.35 0.79
N ALA A 237 -11.21 -3.10 1.01
CA ALA A 237 -11.11 -2.51 2.34
C ALA A 237 -12.50 -2.48 3.01
N THR A 238 -13.53 -2.02 2.29
CA THR A 238 -14.93 -2.06 2.77
C THR A 238 -15.38 -3.47 3.11
N ILE A 239 -15.15 -4.46 2.22
CA ILE A 239 -15.54 -5.85 2.49
C ILE A 239 -14.81 -6.39 3.72
N HIS A 240 -13.51 -6.19 3.82
CA HIS A 240 -12.72 -6.67 4.96
C HIS A 240 -13.17 -6.05 6.26
N LEU A 241 -13.24 -4.72 6.32
CA LEU A 241 -13.59 -3.96 7.52
C LEU A 241 -14.93 -4.40 8.10
N HIS A 242 -15.96 -4.49 7.25
CA HIS A 242 -17.30 -4.87 7.68
C HIS A 242 -17.41 -6.37 7.98
N ARG A 243 -16.70 -7.24 7.25
CA ARG A 243 -16.70 -8.68 7.57
C ARG A 243 -16.06 -9.00 8.90
N THR A 244 -14.91 -8.40 9.20
CA THR A 244 -14.21 -8.65 10.45
C THR A 244 -15.02 -8.12 11.63
N ALA A 245 -15.66 -6.95 11.48
CA ALA A 245 -16.61 -6.41 12.44
C ALA A 245 -17.81 -7.33 12.67
N LEU A 246 -18.42 -7.87 11.61
CA LEU A 246 -19.54 -8.80 11.72
C LEU A 246 -19.15 -10.10 12.42
N ALA A 247 -17.99 -10.66 12.09
CA ALA A 247 -17.48 -11.86 12.75
C ALA A 247 -17.31 -11.63 14.26
N LEU A 248 -16.73 -10.49 14.65
CA LEU A 248 -16.60 -10.10 16.04
C LEU A 248 -17.96 -9.92 16.72
N LEU A 249 -18.90 -9.21 16.10
CA LEU A 249 -20.23 -8.97 16.67
C LEU A 249 -21.02 -10.26 16.85
N HIS A 250 -20.95 -11.18 15.89
CA HIS A 250 -21.57 -12.51 16.04
C HIS A 250 -20.93 -13.30 17.18
N GLU A 251 -19.60 -13.28 17.33
CA GLU A 251 -18.92 -13.91 18.45
C GLU A 251 -19.39 -13.32 19.79
N LEU A 252 -19.49 -12.00 19.88
CA LEU A 252 -19.97 -11.33 21.09
C LEU A 252 -21.45 -11.61 21.36
N GLN A 253 -22.29 -11.73 20.32
CA GLN A 253 -23.70 -12.09 20.46
C GLN A 253 -23.89 -13.51 21.03
N THR A 254 -22.99 -14.45 20.70
CA THR A 254 -23.01 -15.78 21.34
C THR A 254 -22.70 -15.73 22.83
N ARG A 255 -21.93 -14.72 23.27
CA ARG A 255 -21.56 -14.50 24.68
C ARG A 255 -22.60 -13.66 25.44
N SER A 256 -23.19 -12.65 24.80
CA SER A 256 -24.22 -11.74 25.34
C SER A 256 -25.30 -11.43 24.29
N PRO A 257 -26.48 -12.09 24.35
CA PRO A 257 -27.48 -12.01 23.29
C PRO A 257 -28.43 -10.79 23.35
N LYS A 258 -28.32 -9.89 24.34
CA LYS A 258 -29.35 -8.87 24.63
C LYS A 258 -29.00 -7.42 24.26
N ASP A 259 -27.84 -7.16 23.66
CA ASP A 259 -27.41 -5.79 23.37
C ASP A 259 -27.99 -5.28 22.04
N ALA A 260 -28.93 -4.34 22.11
CA ALA A 260 -29.58 -3.73 20.95
C ALA A 260 -28.58 -3.01 20.01
N SER A 261 -27.47 -2.52 20.54
CA SER A 261 -26.37 -1.91 19.78
C SER A 261 -25.72 -2.90 18.80
N HIS A 262 -25.60 -4.19 19.17
CA HIS A 262 -25.00 -5.21 18.30
C HIS A 262 -25.87 -5.45 17.07
N GLN A 263 -27.19 -5.51 17.23
CA GLN A 263 -28.12 -5.77 16.13
C GLN A 263 -28.09 -4.65 15.09
N LEU A 264 -28.04 -3.39 15.53
CA LEU A 264 -27.94 -2.23 14.63
C LEU A 264 -26.63 -2.25 13.83
N LEU A 265 -25.49 -2.50 14.50
CA LEU A 265 -24.19 -2.58 13.84
C LEU A 265 -24.11 -3.76 12.85
N ILE A 266 -24.72 -4.90 13.20
CA ILE A 266 -24.82 -6.05 12.30
C ILE A 266 -25.59 -5.69 11.04
N ALA A 267 -26.77 -5.06 11.19
CA ALA A 267 -27.57 -4.65 10.05
C ALA A 267 -26.79 -3.66 9.17
N GLN A 268 -26.14 -2.65 9.77
CA GLN A 268 -25.31 -1.69 9.05
C GLN A 268 -24.17 -2.36 8.28
N GLY A 269 -23.37 -3.21 8.94
CA GLY A 269 -22.26 -3.92 8.30
C GLY A 269 -22.73 -4.79 7.13
N GLN A 270 -23.85 -5.50 7.28
CA GLN A 270 -24.40 -6.34 6.21
C GLN A 270 -24.80 -5.52 4.97
N THR A 271 -25.39 -4.34 5.13
CA THR A 271 -25.79 -3.49 4.00
C THR A 271 -24.61 -2.97 3.17
N ARG A 272 -23.40 -2.95 3.73
CA ARG A 272 -22.19 -2.45 3.04
C ARG A 272 -21.52 -3.51 2.17
N LEU A 273 -21.73 -4.80 2.46
CA LEU A 273 -21.02 -5.89 1.78
C LEU A 273 -21.44 -6.05 0.31
N LEU A 274 -22.75 -6.11 0.03
CA LEU A 274 -23.24 -6.37 -1.32
C LEU A 274 -22.82 -5.28 -2.33
N PRO A 275 -23.00 -3.96 -2.05
CA PRO A 275 -22.53 -2.91 -2.94
C PRO A 275 -21.01 -2.96 -3.20
N ALA A 276 -20.20 -3.24 -2.17
CA ALA A 276 -18.76 -3.33 -2.33
C ALA A 276 -18.35 -4.52 -3.23
N THR A 277 -19.04 -5.66 -3.11
CA THR A 277 -18.78 -6.84 -3.95
C THR A 277 -19.21 -6.62 -5.40
N GLU A 278 -20.30 -5.90 -5.62
CA GLU A 278 -20.71 -5.46 -6.95
C GLU A 278 -19.70 -4.45 -7.54
N GLY A 279 -19.10 -3.62 -6.70
CA GLY A 279 -17.95 -2.78 -7.06
C GLY A 279 -16.77 -3.61 -7.58
N ILE A 280 -16.44 -4.72 -6.94
CA ILE A 280 -15.40 -5.65 -7.44
C ILE A 280 -15.80 -6.24 -8.80
N LEU A 281 -17.05 -6.66 -8.98
CA LEU A 281 -17.53 -7.12 -10.29
C LEU A 281 -17.40 -6.04 -11.37
N ALA A 282 -17.71 -4.79 -11.04
CA ALA A 282 -17.55 -3.66 -11.95
C ALA A 282 -16.08 -3.46 -12.35
N VAL A 283 -15.13 -3.66 -11.42
CA VAL A 283 -13.69 -3.65 -11.72
C VAL A 283 -13.33 -4.74 -12.74
N PHE A 284 -13.79 -5.98 -12.53
CA PHE A 284 -13.53 -7.08 -13.48
C PHE A 284 -14.17 -6.85 -14.85
N ARG A 285 -15.39 -6.31 -14.89
CA ARG A 285 -16.08 -5.98 -16.14
C ARG A 285 -15.38 -4.86 -16.90
N ALA A 286 -14.99 -3.78 -16.21
CA ALA A 286 -14.29 -2.65 -16.81
C ALA A 286 -12.96 -3.08 -17.44
N ALA A 287 -12.22 -3.93 -16.74
CA ALA A 287 -10.92 -4.40 -17.19
C ALA A 287 -11.00 -5.32 -18.44
N GLY A 288 -12.14 -5.97 -18.71
CA GLY A 288 -12.43 -6.72 -19.95
C GLY A 288 -11.36 -7.77 -20.33
N ASP A 289 -10.99 -7.85 -21.61
CA ASP A 289 -9.94 -8.78 -22.09
C ASP A 289 -8.53 -8.42 -21.59
N GLY A 290 -8.33 -7.19 -21.10
CA GLY A 290 -7.12 -6.71 -20.45
C GLY A 290 -6.91 -7.30 -19.05
N VAL A 291 -7.91 -7.98 -18.50
CA VAL A 291 -7.78 -8.73 -17.24
C VAL A 291 -6.71 -9.84 -17.33
N GLY A 292 -6.27 -10.26 -18.52
CA GLY A 292 -5.18 -11.24 -18.64
C GLY A 292 -3.80 -10.75 -18.22
N THR A 293 -3.58 -9.44 -18.21
CA THR A 293 -2.44 -8.82 -17.51
C THR A 293 -2.80 -8.46 -16.08
N ALA A 294 -4.08 -8.17 -15.79
CA ALA A 294 -4.55 -7.81 -14.45
C ALA A 294 -4.67 -9.00 -13.47
N ILE A 295 -4.99 -10.23 -13.90
CA ILE A 295 -5.05 -11.44 -13.03
C ILE A 295 -3.67 -12.08 -12.82
N ARG A 296 -2.65 -11.68 -13.59
CA ARG A 296 -1.27 -11.88 -13.14
C ARG A 296 -0.97 -11.09 -11.86
N ASN A 297 -1.82 -10.11 -11.53
CA ASN A 297 -1.77 -9.45 -10.25
C ASN A 297 -2.45 -10.33 -9.17
N PRO A 298 -1.70 -10.90 -8.22
CA PRO A 298 -2.29 -11.67 -7.12
C PRO A 298 -3.29 -10.84 -6.31
N PHE A 299 -3.16 -9.51 -6.34
CA PHE A 299 -4.09 -8.58 -5.72
C PHE A 299 -5.52 -8.68 -6.26
N LEU A 300 -5.69 -8.77 -7.59
CA LEU A 300 -7.02 -8.92 -8.17
C LEU A 300 -7.56 -10.33 -7.98
N SER A 301 -6.69 -11.35 -7.95
CA SER A 301 -7.12 -12.70 -7.57
C SER A 301 -7.68 -12.73 -6.15
N PHE A 302 -7.06 -12.00 -5.23
CA PHE A 302 -7.55 -11.82 -3.87
C PHE A 302 -8.87 -11.05 -3.82
N ALA A 303 -9.02 -9.99 -4.62
CA ALA A 303 -10.30 -9.27 -4.76
C ALA A 303 -11.45 -10.19 -5.22
N ALA A 304 -11.21 -11.02 -6.24
CA ALA A 304 -12.20 -11.99 -6.70
C ALA A 304 -12.59 -13.00 -5.63
N TYR A 305 -11.60 -13.49 -4.86
CA TYR A 305 -11.84 -14.40 -3.74
C TYR A 305 -12.74 -13.76 -2.68
N LEU A 306 -12.48 -12.52 -2.27
CA LEU A 306 -13.30 -11.81 -1.28
C LEU A 306 -14.73 -11.59 -1.77
N ALA A 307 -14.90 -11.19 -3.04
CA ALA A 307 -16.21 -11.02 -3.64
C ALA A 307 -16.98 -12.35 -3.69
N ALA A 308 -16.32 -13.42 -4.13
CA ALA A 308 -16.91 -14.75 -4.18
C ALA A 308 -17.40 -15.19 -2.80
N LEU A 309 -16.59 -15.00 -1.74
CA LEU A 309 -17.03 -15.35 -0.38
C LEU A 309 -18.30 -14.63 0.05
N VAL A 310 -18.52 -13.36 -0.34
CA VAL A 310 -19.78 -12.67 0.02
C VAL A 310 -20.95 -13.26 -0.79
N PHE A 311 -20.77 -13.48 -2.10
CA PHE A 311 -21.84 -14.04 -2.93
C PHE A 311 -22.20 -15.49 -2.54
N LEU A 312 -21.24 -16.30 -2.06
CA LEU A 312 -21.55 -17.62 -1.50
C LEU A 312 -22.41 -17.49 -0.25
N GLU A 313 -22.06 -16.61 0.69
CA GLU A 313 -22.87 -16.40 1.90
C GLU A 313 -24.27 -15.88 1.57
N ASP A 314 -24.38 -14.95 0.63
CA ASP A 314 -25.66 -14.44 0.13
C ASP A 314 -26.51 -15.57 -0.48
N HIS A 315 -25.92 -16.38 -1.36
CA HIS A 315 -26.59 -17.52 -1.97
C HIS A 315 -27.06 -18.56 -0.93
N PHE A 316 -26.24 -18.87 0.08
CA PHE A 316 -26.66 -19.80 1.15
C PHE A 316 -27.75 -19.21 2.05
N ARG A 317 -27.74 -17.89 2.30
CA ARG A 317 -28.81 -17.22 3.05
C ARG A 317 -30.13 -17.22 2.29
N GLU A 318 -30.10 -16.99 0.98
CA GLU A 318 -31.28 -17.12 0.10
C GLU A 318 -31.83 -18.56 0.16
N ALA A 319 -30.97 -19.57 0.01
CA ALA A 319 -31.36 -20.98 0.05
C ALA A 319 -31.96 -21.41 1.40
N ALA A 320 -31.45 -20.89 2.52
CA ALA A 320 -31.97 -21.20 3.85
C ALA A 320 -33.28 -20.47 4.20
N GLY A 321 -33.57 -19.33 3.56
CA GLY A 321 -34.82 -18.59 3.75
C GLY A 321 -36.02 -19.12 2.94
N GLU A 322 -35.78 -20.06 2.01
CA GLU A 322 -36.78 -20.56 1.04
C GLU A 322 -37.57 -21.81 1.48
N GLU A 323 -37.44 -22.30 2.72
CA GLU A 323 -38.16 -23.51 3.19
C GLU A 323 -39.70 -23.38 3.29
N GLY A 324 -40.33 -22.30 2.81
CA GLY A 324 -41.79 -22.11 2.93
C GLY A 324 -42.50 -21.17 1.95
N ARG A 325 -41.89 -20.75 0.82
CA ARG A 325 -42.56 -19.86 -0.16
C ARG A 325 -42.31 -20.32 -1.60
N PRO A 326 -43.31 -20.32 -2.50
CA PRO A 326 -43.08 -20.62 -3.92
C PRO A 326 -42.08 -19.62 -4.54
N ARG A 327 -41.15 -20.18 -5.32
CA ARG A 327 -40.00 -19.52 -5.95
C ARG A 327 -40.42 -18.57 -7.08
N GLU A 328 -40.56 -17.29 -6.77
CA GLU A 328 -40.81 -16.23 -7.78
C GLU A 328 -39.76 -15.09 -7.75
N GLY A 329 -38.57 -15.34 -7.18
CA GLY A 329 -37.40 -14.46 -7.28
C GLY A 329 -36.29 -15.08 -8.14
N PRO A 330 -35.44 -14.29 -8.82
CA PRO A 330 -34.40 -14.83 -9.69
C PRO A 330 -33.27 -15.44 -8.84
N LEU A 331 -33.40 -16.74 -8.53
CA LEU A 331 -32.37 -17.65 -8.01
C LEU A 331 -30.99 -17.51 -8.70
N GLY A 332 -30.93 -16.83 -9.85
CA GLY A 332 -29.73 -16.65 -10.65
C GLY A 332 -28.87 -15.43 -10.33
N ARG A 333 -29.27 -14.45 -9.50
CA ARG A 333 -28.46 -13.21 -9.41
C ARG A 333 -27.08 -13.42 -8.78
N SER A 334 -27.00 -14.08 -7.62
CA SER A 334 -25.70 -14.35 -6.97
C SER A 334 -24.97 -15.53 -7.62
N GLU A 335 -25.70 -16.52 -8.13
CA GLU A 335 -25.13 -17.63 -8.91
C GLU A 335 -24.49 -17.15 -10.23
N GLU A 336 -25.15 -16.27 -11.00
CA GLU A 336 -24.62 -15.70 -12.24
C GLU A 336 -23.37 -14.87 -11.97
N LYS A 337 -23.36 -14.07 -10.90
CA LYS A 337 -22.19 -13.32 -10.45
C LYS A 337 -21.01 -14.24 -10.09
N LEU A 338 -21.28 -15.34 -9.39
CA LEU A 338 -20.26 -16.36 -9.08
C LEU A 338 -19.75 -17.06 -10.33
N ARG A 339 -20.64 -17.43 -11.25
CA ARG A 339 -20.30 -18.04 -12.53
C ARG A 339 -19.41 -17.11 -13.34
N TYR A 340 -19.72 -15.82 -13.38
CA TYR A 340 -18.91 -14.80 -14.04
C TYR A 340 -17.50 -14.72 -13.43
N LEU A 341 -17.38 -14.63 -12.10
CA LEU A 341 -16.07 -14.61 -11.42
C LEU A 341 -15.27 -15.88 -11.70
N ALA A 342 -15.90 -17.06 -11.62
CA ALA A 342 -15.25 -18.33 -11.89
C ALA A 342 -14.77 -18.44 -13.34
N GLN A 343 -15.61 -18.08 -14.31
CA GLN A 343 -15.23 -18.07 -15.73
C GLN A 343 -14.08 -17.11 -16.01
N THR A 344 -14.15 -15.92 -15.42
CA THR A 344 -13.07 -14.93 -15.46
C THR A 344 -11.78 -15.57 -14.95
N LEU A 345 -11.73 -16.00 -13.68
CA LEU A 345 -10.52 -16.60 -13.08
C LEU A 345 -9.97 -17.81 -13.88
N VAL A 346 -10.82 -18.71 -14.37
CA VAL A 346 -10.41 -19.90 -15.15
C VAL A 346 -9.84 -19.51 -16.52
N PHE A 347 -10.49 -18.60 -17.24
CA PHE A 347 -10.04 -18.12 -18.55
C PHE A 347 -8.60 -17.58 -18.46
N PHE A 348 -8.30 -16.83 -17.41
CA PHE A 348 -6.98 -16.24 -17.21
C PHE A 348 -5.95 -17.24 -16.68
N GLY A 349 -6.34 -18.16 -15.79
CA GLY A 349 -5.47 -19.27 -15.35
C GLY A 349 -5.05 -20.22 -16.48
N ARG A 350 -5.87 -20.36 -17.54
CA ARG A 350 -5.51 -21.15 -18.73
C ARG A 350 -4.51 -20.41 -19.64
N ARG A 351 -4.67 -19.10 -19.86
CA ARG A 351 -3.72 -18.28 -20.63
C ARG A 351 -2.33 -18.20 -19.98
N ALA A 352 -2.25 -18.15 -18.65
CA ALA A 352 -0.97 -18.14 -17.93
C ALA A 352 -0.12 -19.41 -18.19
N ARG A 353 -0.76 -20.56 -18.37
CA ARG A 353 -0.07 -21.84 -18.68
C ARG A 353 0.44 -21.93 -20.12
N LEU A 354 -0.22 -21.26 -21.06
CA LEU A 354 0.17 -21.26 -22.48
C LEU A 354 1.37 -20.33 -22.78
N CYS A 355 1.66 -19.36 -21.90
CA CYS A 355 2.81 -18.45 -22.02
C CYS A 355 3.98 -18.78 -21.08
N GLY A 356 3.97 -19.93 -20.40
CA GLY A 356 5.14 -20.45 -19.70
C GLY A 356 6.25 -20.84 -20.70
N PRO A 357 7.55 -20.82 -20.32
CA PRO A 357 8.61 -21.19 -21.24
C PRO A 357 8.34 -22.61 -21.75
N SER A 358 8.27 -22.75 -23.07
CA SER A 358 8.12 -24.05 -23.72
C SER A 358 9.12 -25.02 -23.10
N ARG A 359 8.61 -26.10 -22.50
CA ARG A 359 9.43 -27.19 -21.93
C ARG A 359 10.25 -27.94 -22.99
N SER A 360 10.24 -27.50 -24.26
CA SER A 360 10.96 -28.14 -25.36
C SER A 360 12.43 -27.75 -25.52
N SER A 361 12.99 -26.83 -24.73
CA SER A 361 14.38 -26.37 -24.93
C SER A 361 15.43 -26.91 -23.93
N TRP A 362 15.07 -27.79 -22.98
CA TRP A 362 16.02 -28.35 -22.00
C TRP A 362 16.58 -29.73 -22.38
N ARG A 363 16.71 -30.02 -23.68
CA ARG A 363 17.47 -31.19 -24.19
C ARG A 363 18.45 -30.78 -25.28
N ARG A 364 19.45 -29.99 -24.88
CA ARG A 364 20.83 -29.99 -25.41
C ARG A 364 21.50 -28.69 -24.94
N ILE A 365 22.35 -28.82 -23.93
CA ILE A 365 23.75 -28.35 -23.82
C ILE A 365 24.23 -28.77 -22.44
#